data_AF-A0A4E9DH02-F1
#
_entry.id   AF-A0A4E9DH02-F1
#
_cell.length_a   1.000
_cell.length_b   1.000
_cell.length_c   1.000
_cell.angle_alpha   90.00
_cell.angle_beta   90.00
_cell.angle_gamma   90.00
#
_symmetry.space_group_name_H-M   'P 1'
#
loop_
_entity.id
_entity.type
_entity.pdbx_description
1 polymer ?
#
loop_
_entity_poly.entity_id
_entity_poly.type
_entity_poly.pdbx_seq_one_letter_code
_entity_poly.pdbx_strand_id
1 'polypeptide(L)'
;FIPIILLISNNSLILADKERPLSDILTHKELGTIITTGQQPTKDEVIAQVKKMNNSLKESHFLRIDNDPKDNQAIVKSNSHDYTGEVKVSFTVEKQKHQLSDILTHKELGTITTTGQQPTKDEVIAQVKKMNNSLKESHFLRIDNDPKDNQAIVKSNNNDYTGEVKVSFTVEKQKHPLSHILTHKELGTITTTGQQPTKDEVIAQVKKMNNSLKESHFLRIDNDPKENKAIVESNDYTGEVEVT
;
A
#
# COMPACT_ATOMS: atom_id res chain seq x y z
N PHE A 1 -99.16 21.76 -6.72
CA PHE A 1 -98.48 22.84 -5.99
C PHE A 1 -97.15 22.29 -5.48
N ILE A 2 -96.05 22.84 -5.99
CA ILE A 2 -94.67 22.43 -5.67
C ILE A 2 -94.22 23.19 -4.40
N PRO A 3 -93.43 22.57 -3.52
CA PRO A 3 -92.38 23.32 -2.86
C PRO A 3 -91.00 22.65 -3.01
N ILE A 4 -90.17 23.36 -3.78
CA ILE A 4 -88.77 23.72 -3.52
C ILE A 4 -87.95 22.67 -2.76
N ILE A 5 -87.16 21.91 -3.51
CA ILE A 5 -85.97 21.23 -3.01
C ILE A 5 -84.94 22.32 -2.67
N LEU A 6 -84.68 22.49 -1.38
CA LEU A 6 -83.58 23.30 -0.88
C LEU A 6 -82.27 22.55 -1.18
N LEU A 7 -81.61 22.91 -2.30
CA LEU A 7 -80.24 22.47 -2.58
C LEU A 7 -79.30 23.14 -1.59
N ILE A 8 -78.93 22.42 -0.54
CA ILE A 8 -77.80 22.78 0.33
C ILE A 8 -76.55 22.51 -0.51
N SER A 9 -75.95 23.56 -1.06
CA SER A 9 -74.62 23.49 -1.66
C SER A 9 -73.65 23.12 -0.55
N ASN A 10 -73.14 21.89 -0.59
CA ASN A 10 -71.93 21.51 0.14
C ASN A 10 -70.77 22.32 -0.45
N ASN A 11 -70.57 23.53 0.05
CA ASN A 11 -69.26 24.15 0.01
C ASN A 11 -68.34 23.31 0.91
N SER A 12 -67.78 22.25 0.33
CA SER A 12 -66.57 21.65 0.85
C SER A 12 -65.54 22.77 0.92
N LEU A 13 -65.27 23.27 2.13
CA LEU A 13 -64.07 24.03 2.45
C LEU A 13 -62.89 23.11 2.12
N ILE A 14 -62.39 23.22 0.88
CA ILE A 14 -61.07 22.73 0.53
C ILE A 14 -60.12 23.67 1.27
N LEU A 15 -59.78 23.33 2.52
CA LEU A 15 -58.57 23.81 3.14
C LEU A 15 -57.44 23.28 2.26
N ALA A 16 -56.97 24.12 1.34
CA ALA A 16 -55.68 23.90 0.71
C ALA A 16 -54.67 23.90 1.87
N ASP A 17 -54.17 22.71 2.24
CA ASP A 17 -53.04 22.63 3.16
C ASP A 17 -51.93 23.46 2.54
N LYS A 18 -51.64 24.59 3.19
CA LYS A 18 -50.66 25.55 2.68
C LYS A 18 -49.30 24.86 2.71
N GLU A 19 -48.75 24.59 1.53
CA GLU A 19 -47.44 23.98 1.37
C GLU A 19 -46.41 24.76 2.21
N ARG A 20 -45.65 24.05 3.04
CA ARG A 20 -44.69 24.66 3.97
C ARG A 20 -43.33 24.83 3.29
N PRO A 21 -42.64 25.97 3.42
CA PRO A 21 -41.29 26.10 2.90
C PRO A 21 -40.35 25.02 3.44
N LEU A 22 -39.58 24.36 2.58
CA LEU A 22 -38.57 23.37 2.98
C LEU A 22 -37.52 23.97 3.93
N SER A 23 -37.26 25.28 3.83
CA SER A 23 -36.39 26.02 4.73
C SER A 23 -36.85 26.04 6.19
N ASP A 24 -38.15 25.84 6.45
CA ASP A 24 -38.71 25.88 7.82
C ASP A 24 -38.33 24.62 8.60
N ILE A 25 -38.09 23.52 7.89
CA ILE A 25 -37.71 22.23 8.48
C ILE A 25 -36.22 21.91 8.29
N LEU A 26 -35.57 22.44 7.26
CA LEU A 26 -34.13 22.32 7.00
C LEU A 26 -33.38 23.52 7.61
N THR A 27 -33.28 23.50 8.94
CA THR A 27 -32.71 24.58 9.75
C THR A 27 -31.18 24.60 9.74
N HIS A 28 -30.53 23.44 9.62
CA HIS A 28 -29.08 23.30 9.54
C HIS A 28 -28.64 23.14 8.08
N LYS A 29 -28.06 24.21 7.52
CA LYS A 29 -27.60 24.27 6.12
C LYS A 29 -26.11 23.99 5.97
N GLU A 30 -25.34 24.18 7.03
CA GLU A 30 -23.94 23.78 7.12
C GLU A 30 -23.87 22.37 7.68
N LEU A 31 -23.52 21.41 6.82
CA LEU A 31 -23.62 19.99 7.14
C LEU A 31 -22.33 19.41 7.76
N GLY A 32 -21.26 20.21 7.86
CA GLY A 32 -19.95 19.74 8.31
C GLY A 32 -19.27 18.83 7.28
N THR A 33 -18.43 17.90 7.76
CA THR A 33 -17.69 16.97 6.90
C THR A 33 -18.53 15.78 6.50
N ILE A 34 -18.60 15.51 5.20
CA ILE A 34 -19.12 14.27 4.61
C ILE A 34 -17.94 13.38 4.24
N ILE A 35 -17.94 12.17 4.81
CA ILE A 35 -16.96 11.13 4.45
C ILE A 35 -17.50 10.37 3.26
N THR A 36 -16.73 10.28 2.17
CA THR A 36 -17.14 9.61 0.93
C THR A 36 -16.03 8.74 0.35
N THR A 37 -16.39 7.71 -0.39
CA THR A 37 -15.40 6.86 -1.11
C THR A 37 -14.87 7.52 -2.38
N GLY A 38 -15.61 8.49 -2.93
CA GLY A 38 -15.29 9.20 -4.17
C GLY A 38 -14.49 10.50 -3.96
N GLN A 39 -14.35 11.27 -5.05
CA GLN A 39 -13.85 12.65 -5.00
C GLN A 39 -14.91 13.63 -4.49
N GLN A 40 -16.18 13.28 -4.65
CA GLN A 40 -17.35 14.05 -4.24
C GLN A 40 -18.36 13.10 -3.60
N PRO A 41 -19.15 13.59 -2.62
CA PRO A 41 -20.19 12.79 -2.03
C PRO A 41 -21.31 12.54 -3.04
N THR A 42 -21.92 11.36 -2.93
CA THR A 42 -23.14 11.01 -3.64
C THR A 42 -24.33 11.81 -3.11
N LYS A 43 -25.41 11.86 -3.88
CA LYS A 43 -26.69 12.46 -3.47
C LYS A 43 -27.20 11.86 -2.16
N ASP A 44 -27.07 10.54 -2.02
CA ASP A 44 -27.53 9.81 -0.85
C ASP A 44 -26.68 10.12 0.39
N GLU A 45 -25.36 10.25 0.24
CA GLU A 45 -24.46 10.67 1.34
C GLU A 45 -24.82 12.08 1.82
N VAL A 46 -25.11 13.02 0.91
CA VAL A 46 -25.55 14.37 1.28
C VAL A 46 -26.93 14.34 1.95
N ILE A 47 -27.91 13.59 1.43
CA ILE A 47 -29.24 13.46 2.05
C ILE A 47 -29.15 12.84 3.44
N ALA A 48 -28.31 11.80 3.61
CA ALA A 48 -28.07 11.19 4.91
C ALA A 48 -27.49 12.20 5.90
N GLN A 49 -26.54 13.04 5.47
CA GLN A 49 -25.98 14.09 6.31
C GLN A 49 -27.01 15.19 6.63
N VAL A 50 -27.84 15.61 5.67
CA VAL A 50 -28.95 16.56 5.90
C VAL A 50 -29.87 16.05 7.01
N LYS A 51 -30.28 14.77 6.93
CA LYS A 51 -31.14 14.13 7.94
C LYS A 51 -30.46 14.02 9.30
N LYS A 52 -29.15 13.74 9.33
CA LYS A 52 -28.36 13.68 10.55
C LYS A 52 -28.25 15.04 11.24
N MET A 53 -28.08 16.12 10.48
CA MET A 53 -27.96 17.48 11.01
C MET A 53 -29.32 18.09 11.35
N ASN A 54 -30.37 17.67 10.66
CA ASN A 54 -31.75 18.07 10.89
C ASN A 54 -32.53 16.88 11.45
N ASN A 55 -32.28 16.49 12.70
CA ASN A 55 -32.80 15.26 13.32
C ASN A 55 -34.32 15.05 13.19
N SER A 56 -35.11 16.13 13.08
CA SER A 56 -36.56 16.07 12.80
C SER A 56 -36.90 15.39 11.46
N LEU A 57 -35.93 15.28 10.55
CA LEU A 57 -36.07 14.72 9.20
C LEU A 57 -35.53 13.29 9.09
N LYS A 58 -35.08 12.66 10.19
CA LYS A 58 -34.40 11.36 10.16
C LYS A 58 -35.19 10.28 9.43
N GLU A 59 -36.49 10.21 9.68
CA GLU A 59 -37.43 9.25 9.08
C GLU A 59 -38.12 9.77 7.80
N SER A 60 -37.70 10.91 7.27
CA SER A 60 -38.30 11.46 6.05
C SER A 60 -37.84 10.69 4.81
N HIS A 61 -38.73 10.49 3.84
CA HIS A 61 -38.38 9.88 2.54
C HIS A 61 -38.59 10.83 1.35
N PHE A 62 -38.99 12.07 1.62
CA PHE A 62 -39.34 13.03 0.58
C PHE A 62 -38.18 13.90 0.10
N LEU A 63 -37.01 13.86 0.74
CA LEU A 63 -35.86 14.68 0.31
C LEU A 63 -35.20 14.11 -0.95
N ARG A 64 -34.80 14.99 -1.87
CA ARG A 64 -34.03 14.63 -3.07
C ARG A 64 -33.01 15.71 -3.45
N ILE A 65 -32.06 15.31 -4.30
CA ILE A 65 -31.08 16.19 -4.95
C ILE A 65 -31.07 15.85 -6.45
N ASP A 66 -31.26 16.84 -7.32
CA ASP A 66 -31.39 16.59 -8.77
C ASP A 66 -30.04 16.44 -9.46
N ASN A 67 -29.10 17.34 -9.16
CA ASN A 67 -27.77 17.40 -9.76
C ASN A 67 -26.72 16.86 -8.81
N ASP A 68 -25.63 16.30 -9.35
CA ASP A 68 -24.54 15.84 -8.49
C ASP A 68 -23.97 16.99 -7.67
N PRO A 69 -23.65 16.76 -6.37
CA PRO A 69 -23.08 17.79 -5.52
C PRO A 69 -21.76 18.32 -6.09
N LYS A 70 -21.58 19.64 -6.10
CA LYS A 70 -20.39 20.32 -6.65
C LYS A 70 -19.94 21.44 -5.73
N ASP A 71 -18.65 21.76 -5.76
CA ASP A 71 -18.07 22.88 -5.03
C ASP A 71 -18.49 22.92 -3.56
N ASN A 72 -18.48 21.76 -2.90
CA ASN A 72 -18.80 21.64 -1.47
C ASN A 72 -20.25 22.06 -1.13
N GLN A 73 -21.16 21.96 -2.11
CA GLN A 73 -22.55 22.41 -2.01
C GLN A 73 -23.52 21.47 -2.73
N ALA A 74 -24.77 21.50 -2.30
CA ALA A 74 -25.89 20.85 -2.98
C ALA A 74 -27.19 21.64 -2.82
N ILE A 75 -28.15 21.39 -3.72
CA ILE A 75 -29.51 21.91 -3.62
C ILE A 75 -30.45 20.78 -3.25
N VAL A 76 -31.05 20.88 -2.06
CA VAL A 76 -32.02 19.92 -1.53
C VAL A 76 -33.43 20.37 -1.88
N LYS A 77 -34.24 19.43 -2.36
CA LYS A 77 -35.66 19.64 -2.71
C LYS A 77 -36.53 18.59 -2.04
N SER A 78 -37.84 18.80 -2.12
CA SER A 78 -38.86 17.83 -1.70
C SER A 78 -39.49 17.14 -2.92
N ASN A 79 -39.85 15.86 -2.75
CA ASN A 79 -40.76 15.09 -3.59
C ASN A 79 -42.18 15.04 -3.00
N SER A 80 -42.38 15.51 -1.76
CA SER A 80 -43.72 15.68 -1.17
C SER A 80 -44.33 17.02 -1.60
N HIS A 81 -45.63 16.99 -1.87
CA HIS A 81 -46.47 18.16 -2.11
C HIS A 81 -46.65 19.02 -0.84
N ASP A 82 -46.30 18.52 0.35
CA ASP A 82 -46.40 19.27 1.60
C ASP A 82 -45.37 20.38 1.72
N TYR A 83 -44.30 20.33 0.89
CA TYR A 83 -43.16 21.24 1.00
C TYR A 83 -42.81 21.93 -0.32
N THR A 84 -42.58 23.24 -0.24
CA THR A 84 -42.16 24.09 -1.36
C THR A 84 -40.72 24.57 -1.23
N GLY A 85 -40.17 25.02 -2.36
CA GLY A 85 -38.87 25.67 -2.42
C GLY A 85 -37.70 24.70 -2.41
N GLU A 86 -36.51 25.28 -2.45
CA GLU A 86 -35.24 24.57 -2.54
C GLU A 86 -34.27 25.17 -1.51
N VAL A 87 -33.45 24.32 -0.90
CA VAL A 87 -32.51 24.76 0.13
C VAL A 87 -31.09 24.42 -0.29
N LYS A 88 -30.26 25.45 -0.36
CA LYS A 88 -28.82 25.29 -0.57
C LYS A 88 -28.14 24.89 0.73
N VAL A 89 -27.37 23.81 0.68
CA VAL A 89 -26.56 23.30 1.79
C VAL A 89 -25.08 23.32 1.43
N SER A 90 -24.22 23.45 2.42
CA SER A 90 -22.76 23.44 2.29
C SER A 90 -22.14 22.35 3.17
N PHE A 91 -21.01 21.80 2.73
CA PHE A 91 -20.29 20.73 3.43
C PHE A 91 -18.81 20.73 3.07
N THR A 92 -17.97 20.10 3.88
CA THR A 92 -16.61 19.73 3.50
C THR A 92 -16.58 18.25 3.11
N VAL A 93 -15.63 17.86 2.26
CA VAL A 93 -15.49 16.47 1.81
C VAL A 93 -14.21 15.88 2.37
N GLU A 94 -14.32 14.71 2.97
CA GLU A 94 -13.18 13.88 3.37
C GLU A 94 -13.28 12.54 2.69
N LYS A 95 -12.20 12.08 2.05
CA LYS A 95 -12.18 10.76 1.43
C LYS A 95 -12.04 9.69 2.51
N GLN A 96 -12.91 8.69 2.50
CA GLN A 96 -12.78 7.50 3.32
C GLN A 96 -11.47 6.81 2.99
N LYS A 97 -10.68 6.53 4.03
CA LYS A 97 -9.42 5.79 3.92
C LYS A 97 -9.60 4.36 4.41
N HIS A 98 -8.87 3.44 3.80
CA HIS A 98 -8.82 2.03 4.20
C HIS A 98 -7.60 1.77 5.09
N GLN A 99 -7.63 0.73 5.93
CA GLN A 99 -6.42 0.33 6.65
C GLN A 99 -5.52 -0.49 5.72
N LEU A 100 -4.22 -0.21 5.71
CA LEU A 100 -3.26 -1.00 4.93
C LEU A 100 -3.26 -2.49 5.36
N SER A 101 -3.55 -2.76 6.62
CA SER A 101 -3.67 -4.12 7.16
C SER A 101 -4.83 -4.92 6.57
N ASP A 102 -5.85 -4.27 5.99
CA ASP A 102 -7.00 -4.95 5.39
C ASP A 102 -6.61 -5.63 4.07
N ILE A 103 -5.59 -5.09 3.39
CA ILE A 103 -5.13 -5.57 2.09
C ILE A 103 -3.77 -6.29 2.16
N LEU A 104 -2.93 -5.96 3.15
CA LEU A 104 -1.63 -6.61 3.41
C LEU A 104 -1.81 -7.64 4.51
N THR A 105 -2.36 -8.79 4.13
CA THR A 105 -2.77 -9.86 5.03
C THR A 105 -1.63 -10.81 5.40
N HIS A 106 -0.70 -11.07 4.47
CA HIS A 106 0.49 -11.89 4.69
C HIS A 106 1.65 -11.04 5.18
N LYS A 107 1.95 -11.16 6.48
CA LYS A 107 3.00 -10.39 7.17
C LYS A 107 4.31 -11.17 7.31
N GLU A 108 4.24 -12.49 7.31
CA GLU A 108 5.39 -13.39 7.27
C GLU A 108 5.76 -13.64 5.80
N LEU A 109 6.86 -13.05 5.37
CA LEU A 109 7.24 -13.03 3.95
C LEU A 109 8.11 -14.22 3.53
N GLY A 110 8.51 -15.07 4.48
CA GLY A 110 9.44 -16.16 4.26
C GLY A 110 10.88 -15.67 3.99
N THR A 111 11.63 -16.43 3.21
CA THR A 111 13.02 -16.10 2.87
C THR A 111 13.10 -15.05 1.76
N ILE A 112 13.91 -14.02 2.00
CA ILE A 112 14.33 -13.04 1.00
C ILE A 112 15.79 -13.29 0.68
N THR A 113 16.05 -13.62 -0.58
CA THR A 113 17.40 -13.76 -1.12
C THR A 113 17.93 -12.38 -1.50
N THR A 114 19.12 -12.02 -1.02
CA THR A 114 19.75 -10.71 -1.28
C THR A 114 21.26 -10.84 -1.48
N THR A 115 21.86 -9.93 -2.24
CA THR A 115 23.32 -9.88 -2.41
C THR A 115 24.04 -9.19 -1.24
N GLY A 116 23.31 -8.41 -0.44
CA GLY A 116 23.81 -7.68 0.72
C GLY A 116 23.80 -8.50 2.02
N GLN A 117 24.16 -7.84 3.13
CA GLN A 117 23.96 -8.39 4.48
C GLN A 117 22.49 -8.33 4.92
N GLN A 118 21.73 -7.40 4.35
CA GLN A 118 20.31 -7.20 4.59
C GLN A 118 19.61 -6.95 3.25
N PRO A 119 18.34 -7.37 3.10
CA PRO A 119 17.55 -7.04 1.95
C PRO A 119 17.38 -5.54 1.78
N THR A 120 17.34 -5.10 0.54
CA THR A 120 16.95 -3.74 0.16
C THR A 120 15.44 -3.54 0.37
N LYS A 121 15.01 -2.28 0.41
CA LYS A 121 13.58 -1.92 0.47
C LYS A 121 12.79 -2.54 -0.68
N ASP A 122 13.37 -2.53 -1.88
CA ASP A 122 12.72 -3.04 -3.08
C ASP A 122 12.60 -4.56 -3.06
N GLU A 123 13.62 -5.29 -2.58
CA GLU A 123 13.54 -6.75 -2.38
C GLU A 123 12.42 -7.11 -1.40
N VAL A 124 12.27 -6.36 -0.29
CA VAL A 124 11.16 -6.57 0.66
C VAL A 124 9.81 -6.24 0.02
N ILE A 125 9.67 -5.10 -0.68
CA ILE A 125 8.41 -4.73 -1.36
C ILE A 125 8.04 -5.77 -2.42
N ALA A 126 9.00 -6.27 -3.19
CA ALA A 126 8.78 -7.33 -4.17
C ALA A 126 8.25 -8.60 -3.49
N GLN A 127 8.82 -8.99 -2.34
CA GLN A 127 8.35 -10.14 -1.60
C GLN A 127 6.95 -9.91 -0.98
N VAL A 128 6.66 -8.71 -0.46
CA VAL A 128 5.31 -8.34 0.01
C VAL A 128 4.28 -8.54 -1.09
N LYS A 129 4.57 -8.05 -2.30
CA LYS A 129 3.69 -8.19 -3.48
C LYS A 129 3.51 -9.64 -3.92
N LYS A 130 4.59 -10.43 -3.84
CA LYS A 130 4.56 -11.87 -4.15
C LYS A 130 3.66 -12.65 -3.18
N MET A 131 3.72 -12.31 -1.89
CA MET A 131 2.94 -12.98 -0.85
C MET A 131 1.50 -12.47 -0.75
N ASN A 132 1.26 -11.22 -1.15
CA ASN A 132 -0.05 -10.60 -1.19
C ASN A 132 -0.44 -10.33 -2.66
N ASN A 133 -0.85 -11.38 -3.39
CA ASN A 133 -1.11 -11.32 -4.84
C ASN A 133 -2.06 -10.17 -5.27
N SER A 134 -3.00 -9.75 -4.42
CA SER A 134 -3.87 -8.59 -4.66
C SER A 134 -3.11 -7.26 -4.82
N LEU A 135 -1.86 -7.20 -4.35
CA LEU A 135 -0.98 -6.03 -4.38
C LEU A 135 0.06 -6.11 -5.50
N LYS A 136 0.05 -7.13 -6.37
CA LYS A 136 1.10 -7.36 -7.38
C LYS A 136 1.33 -6.13 -8.28
N GLU A 137 0.25 -5.52 -8.76
CA GLU A 137 0.26 -4.33 -9.63
C GLU A 137 0.21 -3.01 -8.84
N SER A 138 0.34 -3.06 -7.50
CA SER A 138 0.31 -1.84 -6.69
C SER A 138 1.60 -1.03 -6.85
N HIS A 139 1.49 0.28 -6.94
CA HIS A 139 2.64 1.20 -6.94
C HIS A 139 2.69 2.09 -5.69
N PHE A 140 1.81 1.81 -4.72
CA PHE A 140 1.66 2.68 -3.55
C PHE A 140 2.42 2.21 -2.30
N LEU A 141 2.99 1.01 -2.30
CA LEU A 141 3.74 0.51 -1.14
C LEU A 141 5.12 1.18 -1.05
N ARG A 142 5.54 1.52 0.17
CA ARG A 142 6.88 2.03 0.48
C ARG A 142 7.40 1.52 1.81
N ILE A 143 8.72 1.60 1.97
CA ILE A 143 9.43 1.36 3.23
C ILE A 143 10.36 2.57 3.45
N ASP A 144 10.23 3.25 4.58
CA ASP A 144 10.97 4.50 4.82
C ASP A 144 12.41 4.24 5.30
N ASN A 145 12.57 3.30 6.24
CA ASN A 145 13.84 2.94 6.85
C ASN A 145 14.36 1.62 6.30
N ASP A 146 15.68 1.45 6.21
CA ASP A 146 16.25 0.18 5.78
C ASP A 146 15.77 -0.98 6.67
N PRO A 147 15.48 -2.15 6.09
CA PRO A 147 15.04 -3.32 6.86
C PRO A 147 16.09 -3.72 7.91
N LYS A 148 15.65 -4.03 9.13
CA LYS A 148 16.53 -4.42 10.25
C LYS A 148 15.94 -5.59 11.01
N ASP A 149 16.80 -6.40 11.61
CA ASP A 149 16.42 -7.50 12.49
C ASP A 149 15.33 -8.40 11.89
N ASN A 150 15.49 -8.77 10.61
CA ASN A 150 14.54 -9.65 9.92
C ASN A 150 13.11 -9.07 9.83
N GLN A 151 12.98 -7.74 9.86
CA GLN A 151 11.72 -7.02 9.84
C GLN A 151 11.78 -5.74 8.99
N ALA A 152 10.61 -5.31 8.53
CA ALA A 152 10.40 -4.01 7.91
C ALA A 152 9.02 -3.44 8.28
N ILE A 153 8.88 -2.11 8.13
CA ILE A 153 7.59 -1.42 8.27
C ILE A 153 7.17 -0.94 6.88
N VAL A 154 6.07 -1.50 6.38
CA VAL A 154 5.47 -1.17 5.10
C VAL A 154 4.40 -0.10 5.31
N LYS A 155 4.41 0.92 4.46
CA LYS A 155 3.44 2.03 4.45
C LYS A 155 2.85 2.21 3.06
N SER A 156 1.80 3.02 2.97
CA SER A 156 1.35 3.58 1.71
C SER A 156 2.00 4.94 1.42
N ASN A 157 2.20 5.25 0.13
CA ASN A 157 2.54 6.58 -0.38
C ASN A 157 1.31 7.32 -0.94
N ASN A 158 0.15 6.65 -1.03
CA ASN A 158 -1.10 7.26 -1.47
C ASN A 158 -1.98 7.60 -0.26
N ASN A 159 -2.92 8.52 -0.47
CA ASN A 159 -3.81 9.00 0.59
C ASN A 159 -5.05 8.12 0.84
N ASP A 160 -5.16 7.00 0.12
CA ASP A 160 -6.31 6.10 0.18
C ASP A 160 -6.16 5.08 1.31
N TYR A 161 -4.93 4.85 1.78
CA TYR A 161 -4.63 3.93 2.87
C TYR A 161 -4.03 4.65 4.07
N THR A 162 -4.37 4.15 5.25
CA THR A 162 -3.84 4.56 6.56
C THR A 162 -3.18 3.39 7.25
N GLY A 163 -2.43 3.69 8.31
CA GLY A 163 -1.72 2.68 9.09
C GLY A 163 -0.41 2.24 8.45
N GLU A 164 0.32 1.45 9.22
CA GLU A 164 1.60 0.87 8.85
C GLU A 164 1.58 -0.61 9.23
N VAL A 165 2.23 -1.45 8.43
CA VAL A 165 2.25 -2.90 8.66
C VAL A 165 3.67 -3.37 8.86
N LYS A 166 3.95 -3.93 10.04
CA LYS A 166 5.21 -4.64 10.30
C LYS A 166 5.15 -6.01 9.61
N VAL A 167 6.18 -6.31 8.85
CA VAL A 167 6.41 -7.59 8.18
C VAL A 167 7.70 -8.23 8.70
N SER A 168 7.78 -9.54 8.64
CA SER A 168 8.94 -10.34 9.04
C SER A 168 9.41 -11.24 7.90
N PHE A 169 10.71 -11.54 7.88
CA PHE A 169 11.33 -12.38 6.84
C PHE A 169 12.62 -13.00 7.37
N THR A 170 13.09 -14.07 6.73
CA THR A 170 14.47 -14.56 6.89
C THR A 170 15.32 -14.07 5.73
N VAL A 171 16.63 -13.99 5.94
CA VAL A 171 17.56 -13.51 4.90
C VAL A 171 18.44 -14.66 4.44
N GLU A 172 18.52 -14.84 3.13
CA GLU A 172 19.48 -15.74 2.50
C GLU A 172 20.43 -14.93 1.62
N LYS A 173 21.73 -15.03 1.89
CA LYS A 173 22.73 -14.33 1.09
C LYS A 173 22.89 -15.06 -0.25
N GLN A 174 22.56 -14.39 -1.34
CA GLN A 174 22.86 -14.86 -2.67
C GLN A 174 24.37 -14.84 -2.88
N LYS A 175 24.94 -16.02 -3.07
CA LYS A 175 26.36 -16.19 -3.42
C LYS A 175 26.49 -16.32 -4.93
N HIS A 176 27.51 -15.70 -5.49
CA HIS A 176 27.89 -15.88 -6.90
C HIS A 176 28.95 -16.99 -7.02
N PRO A 177 29.10 -17.63 -8.18
CA PRO A 177 30.18 -18.60 -8.40
C PRO A 177 31.57 -17.98 -8.20
N LEU A 178 32.47 -18.68 -7.50
CA LEU A 178 33.86 -18.26 -7.31
C LEU A 178 34.60 -18.11 -8.65
N SER A 179 34.22 -18.89 -9.65
CA SER A 179 34.77 -18.81 -11.01
C SER A 179 34.48 -17.48 -11.73
N HIS A 180 33.46 -16.71 -11.32
CA HIS A 180 33.17 -15.41 -11.92
C HIS A 180 34.19 -14.33 -11.53
N ILE A 181 34.84 -14.50 -10.38
CA ILE A 181 35.79 -13.52 -9.82
C ILE A 181 37.23 -14.01 -9.85
N LEU A 182 37.45 -15.34 -9.75
CA LEU A 182 38.75 -15.99 -9.84
C LEU A 182 38.97 -16.40 -11.29
N THR A 183 39.37 -15.42 -12.09
CA THR A 183 39.52 -15.55 -13.54
C THR A 183 40.91 -16.04 -13.95
N HIS A 184 41.95 -15.72 -13.17
CA HIS A 184 43.31 -16.20 -13.37
C HIS A 184 43.55 -17.46 -12.53
N LYS A 185 43.49 -18.61 -13.19
CA LYS A 185 43.73 -19.93 -12.58
C LYS A 185 45.18 -20.36 -12.68
N GLU A 186 45.90 -19.87 -13.69
CA GLU A 186 47.34 -20.09 -13.85
C GLU A 186 48.09 -19.08 -12.97
N LEU A 187 48.58 -19.54 -11.82
CA LEU A 187 49.25 -18.71 -10.82
C LEU A 187 50.74 -18.49 -11.14
N GLY A 188 51.29 -19.34 -12.00
CA GLY A 188 52.71 -19.35 -12.33
C GLY A 188 53.58 -19.77 -11.13
N THR A 189 54.82 -19.33 -11.11
CA THR A 189 55.77 -19.73 -10.08
C THR A 189 55.45 -19.10 -8.72
N ILE A 190 55.19 -19.94 -7.71
CA ILE A 190 55.10 -19.53 -6.31
C ILE A 190 56.47 -19.76 -5.66
N THR A 191 57.07 -18.69 -5.16
CA THR A 191 58.29 -18.80 -4.34
C THR A 191 57.91 -19.31 -2.95
N THR A 192 58.46 -20.46 -2.56
CA THR A 192 58.26 -21.07 -1.25
C THR A 192 59.60 -21.48 -0.65
N THR A 193 59.69 -21.52 0.68
CA THR A 193 60.86 -22.05 1.40
C THR A 193 60.78 -23.56 1.64
N GLY A 194 59.63 -24.18 1.35
CA GLY A 194 59.39 -25.63 1.52
C GLY A 194 59.56 -26.44 0.24
N GLN A 195 59.25 -27.75 0.32
CA GLN A 195 59.17 -28.61 -0.87
C GLN A 195 57.93 -28.33 -1.73
N GLN A 196 56.88 -27.77 -1.13
CA GLN A 196 55.63 -27.38 -1.77
C GLN A 196 55.14 -26.05 -1.17
N PRO A 197 54.44 -25.21 -1.93
CA PRO A 197 53.82 -24.01 -1.41
C PRO A 197 52.83 -24.34 -0.28
N THR A 198 52.82 -23.50 0.74
CA THR A 198 51.80 -23.52 1.80
C THR A 198 50.47 -22.99 1.26
N LYS A 199 49.36 -23.30 1.94
CA LYS A 199 48.03 -22.77 1.60
C LYS A 199 48.02 -21.24 1.55
N ASP A 200 48.72 -20.59 2.49
CA ASP A 200 48.79 -19.13 2.57
C ASP A 200 49.59 -18.53 1.41
N GLU A 201 50.70 -19.17 1.00
CA GLU A 201 51.46 -18.75 -0.19
C GLU A 201 50.62 -18.86 -1.46
N VAL A 202 49.82 -19.92 -1.62
CA VAL A 202 48.88 -20.06 -2.74
C VAL A 202 47.80 -18.99 -2.69
N ILE A 203 47.16 -18.75 -1.54
CA ILE A 203 46.14 -17.69 -1.38
C ILE A 203 46.72 -16.32 -1.71
N ALA A 204 47.93 -16.01 -1.25
CA ALA A 204 48.60 -14.76 -1.54
C ALA A 204 48.81 -14.57 -3.05
N GLN A 205 49.25 -15.62 -3.75
CA GLN A 205 49.42 -15.58 -5.20
C GLN A 205 48.06 -15.47 -5.93
N VAL A 206 47.03 -16.19 -5.49
CA VAL A 206 45.66 -16.08 -6.05
C VAL A 206 45.17 -14.63 -5.96
N LYS A 207 45.31 -13.98 -4.79
CA LYS A 207 44.92 -12.59 -4.57
C LYS A 207 45.73 -11.61 -5.43
N LYS A 208 47.02 -11.87 -5.61
CA LYS A 208 47.91 -11.07 -6.47
C LYS A 208 47.52 -11.13 -7.95
N MET A 209 47.15 -12.32 -8.43
CA MET A 209 46.77 -12.52 -9.84
C MET A 209 45.32 -12.10 -10.11
N ASN A 210 44.46 -12.19 -9.12
CA ASN A 210 43.05 -11.80 -9.20
C ASN A 210 42.81 -10.58 -8.32
N ASN A 211 43.24 -9.40 -8.77
CA ASN A 211 43.15 -8.14 -8.01
C ASN A 211 41.71 -7.73 -7.60
N SER A 212 40.68 -8.37 -8.16
CA SER A 212 39.27 -8.27 -7.72
C SER A 212 39.02 -8.94 -6.37
N LEU A 213 39.84 -9.92 -5.97
CA LEU A 213 39.75 -10.71 -4.74
C LEU A 213 40.44 -10.04 -3.52
N LYS A 214 40.38 -8.70 -3.42
CA LYS A 214 41.06 -7.96 -2.32
C LYS A 214 40.64 -8.45 -0.93
N GLU A 215 41.44 -8.07 0.08
CA GLU A 215 41.44 -8.42 1.52
C GLU A 215 40.11 -8.88 2.17
N SER A 216 38.94 -8.42 1.71
CA SER A 216 37.62 -8.77 2.25
C SER A 216 37.08 -10.16 1.88
N HIS A 217 37.74 -10.93 0.99
CA HIS A 217 37.26 -12.26 0.61
C HIS A 217 37.96 -13.37 1.39
N PHE A 218 37.18 -14.12 2.17
CA PHE A 218 37.66 -15.31 2.88
C PHE A 218 37.85 -16.45 1.87
N LEU A 219 39.03 -16.51 1.27
CA LEU A 219 39.50 -17.63 0.46
C LEU A 219 40.13 -18.70 1.35
N ARG A 220 40.02 -19.96 0.95
CA ARG A 220 40.65 -21.11 1.59
C ARG A 220 41.18 -22.07 0.52
N ILE A 221 42.21 -22.84 0.86
CA ILE A 221 42.66 -23.95 0.02
C ILE A 221 42.12 -25.25 0.62
N ASP A 222 41.30 -25.95 -0.17
CA ASP A 222 40.90 -27.31 0.17
C ASP A 222 42.09 -28.25 0.02
N ASN A 223 42.34 -29.02 1.08
CA ASN A 223 43.52 -29.89 1.21
C ASN A 223 44.87 -29.16 1.01
N ASP A 224 45.99 -29.90 1.11
CA ASP A 224 47.31 -29.32 0.85
C ASP A 224 47.60 -29.29 -0.66
N PRO A 225 48.26 -28.23 -1.19
CA PRO A 225 48.62 -28.15 -2.59
C PRO A 225 49.46 -29.36 -3.04
N LYS A 226 49.07 -30.00 -4.15
CA LYS A 226 49.71 -31.21 -4.67
C LYS A 226 49.83 -31.12 -6.19
N GLU A 227 50.89 -31.70 -6.75
CA GLU A 227 51.05 -31.84 -8.21
C GLU A 227 50.89 -30.53 -9.01
N ASN A 228 51.40 -29.42 -8.47
CA ASN A 228 51.24 -28.07 -9.03
C ASN A 228 49.77 -27.65 -9.20
N LYS A 229 48.90 -28.11 -8.27
CA LYS A 229 47.49 -27.78 -8.23
C LYS A 229 47.04 -27.46 -6.81
N ALA A 230 46.04 -26.61 -6.72
CA ALA A 230 45.32 -26.35 -5.49
C ALA A 230 43.83 -26.10 -5.80
N ILE A 231 42.95 -26.45 -4.88
CA ILE A 231 41.52 -26.16 -4.97
C ILE A 231 41.22 -24.97 -4.07
N VAL A 232 40.73 -23.89 -4.66
CA VAL A 232 40.36 -22.65 -3.95
C VAL A 232 38.87 -22.67 -3.67
N GLU A 233 38.51 -22.38 -2.43
CA GLU A 233 37.13 -22.23 -1.97
C GLU A 233 36.89 -20.85 -1.36
N SER A 234 35.62 -20.49 -1.17
CA SER A 234 35.27 -19.30 -0.41
C SER A 234 33.97 -19.45 0.38
N ASN A 235 33.93 -18.81 1.55
CA ASN A 235 32.67 -18.68 2.29
C ASN A 235 31.69 -17.69 1.64
N ASP A 236 32.18 -16.76 0.82
CA ASP A 236 31.37 -15.71 0.21
C ASP A 236 30.82 -16.06 -1.18
N TYR A 237 31.38 -17.11 -1.79
CA TYR A 237 31.05 -17.56 -3.14
C TYR A 237 30.60 -19.02 -3.14
N THR A 238 29.92 -19.44 -4.21
CA THR A 238 29.60 -20.85 -4.43
C THR A 238 30.65 -21.53 -5.30
N GLY A 239 30.80 -22.84 -5.10
CA GLY A 239 31.70 -23.66 -5.89
C GLY A 239 33.18 -23.48 -5.53
N GLU A 240 34.00 -24.26 -6.22
CA GLU A 240 35.43 -24.38 -6.00
C GLU A 240 36.15 -24.14 -7.32
N VAL A 241 37.40 -23.69 -7.27
CA VAL A 241 38.20 -23.42 -8.47
C VAL A 241 39.58 -24.04 -8.32
N GLU A 242 39.91 -24.96 -9.22
CA GLU A 242 41.28 -25.45 -9.38
C GLU A 242 42.18 -24.35 -9.96
N VAL A 243 43.33 -24.16 -9.34
CA VAL A 243 44.41 -23.27 -9.77
C VAL A 243 45.69 -24.08 -9.95
N THR A 244 46.53 -23.67 -10.90
CA THR A 244 47.76 -24.33 -11.34
C THR A 244 48.95 -23.38 -11.36
#